data_AF-A0A659S1U6-F1
#
_entry.id   AF-A0A659S1U6-F1
#
_cell.length_a   1.000
_cell.length_b   1.000
_cell.length_c   1.000
_cell.angle_alpha   90.00
_cell.angle_beta   90.00
_cell.angle_gamma   90.00
#
_symmetry.space_group_name_H-M   'P 1'
#
loop_
_entity.id
_entity.type
_entity.pdbx_description
1 polymer ?
#
loop_
_entity_poly.entity_id
_entity_poly.type
_entity_poly.pdbx_seq_one_letter_code
_entity_poly.pdbx_strand_id
1 'polypeptide(L)'
;LPAPCPAQPTALAGGETRVWLGVTRSANGTMHFFGDSEGRIVRGLLAVLLTAVEGKNAAELQARSPLALFDELGLRAQLSASRSQGLNALSEAIVAATHKG
;
A
#
# COMPACT_ATOMS: atom_id res chain seq x y z
N LEU A 1 13.96 15.31 -12.77
CA LEU A 1 12.74 15.13 -11.96
C LEU A 1 11.83 14.19 -12.73
N PRO A 2 11.29 13.11 -12.13
CA PRO A 2 10.37 12.22 -12.84
C PRO A 2 9.15 13.02 -13.29
N ALA A 3 8.52 12.64 -14.41
CA ALA A 3 7.30 13.27 -14.89
C ALA A 3 6.20 13.20 -13.80
N PRO A 4 5.29 14.20 -13.72
CA PRO A 4 4.16 14.13 -12.80
C PRO A 4 3.38 12.84 -13.05
N CYS A 5 3.17 12.05 -11.99
CA CYS A 5 2.41 10.81 -12.07
C CYS A 5 0.99 11.15 -12.53
N PRO A 6 0.50 10.60 -13.66
CA PRO A 6 -0.81 10.96 -14.21
C PRO A 6 -1.98 10.49 -13.35
N ALA A 7 -1.73 9.54 -12.43
CA ALA A 7 -2.76 9.05 -11.51
C ALA A 7 -2.84 9.94 -10.26
N GLN A 8 -4.05 10.40 -9.95
CA GLN A 8 -4.32 11.13 -8.71
C GLN A 8 -4.52 10.12 -7.57
N PRO A 9 -3.77 10.23 -6.46
CA PRO A 9 -3.90 9.30 -5.36
C PRO A 9 -5.22 9.56 -4.62
N THR A 10 -5.91 8.49 -4.26
CA THR A 10 -7.21 8.55 -3.58
C THR A 10 -6.99 8.54 -2.07
N ALA A 11 -7.73 9.38 -1.35
CA ALA A 11 -7.72 9.37 0.11
C ALA A 11 -8.42 8.11 0.64
N LEU A 12 -7.76 7.41 1.56
CA LEU A 12 -8.35 6.27 2.25
C LEU A 12 -9.18 6.79 3.43
N ALA A 13 -10.46 6.41 3.47
CA ALA A 13 -11.36 6.76 4.56
C ALA A 13 -11.23 5.74 5.71
N GLY A 14 -11.22 6.21 6.97
CA GLY A 14 -11.41 5.33 8.13
C GLY A 14 -10.35 5.34 9.23
N GLY A 15 -9.52 6.38 9.37
CA GLY A 15 -8.58 6.51 10.49
C GLY A 15 -8.41 7.94 11.00
N GLU A 16 -7.77 8.09 12.16
CA GLU A 16 -7.43 9.41 12.75
C GLU A 16 -6.38 10.18 11.92
N THR A 17 -5.72 9.49 10.99
CA THR A 17 -4.66 10.02 10.13
C THR A 17 -5.04 9.87 8.68
N ARG A 18 -4.92 10.95 7.89
CA ARG A 18 -5.19 10.90 6.46
C ARG A 18 -4.07 10.17 5.72
N VAL A 19 -4.47 9.33 4.76
CA VAL A 19 -3.57 8.55 3.90
C VAL A 19 -4.07 8.66 2.47
N TRP A 20 -3.14 8.78 1.53
CA TRP A 20 -3.43 8.76 0.11
C TRP A 20 -2.68 7.62 -0.56
N LEU A 21 -3.36 6.91 -1.46
CA LEU A 21 -2.80 5.81 -2.24
C LEU A 21 -3.22 5.96 -3.70
N GLY A 22 -2.24 5.89 -4.59
CA GLY A 22 -2.41 5.86 -6.04
C GLY A 22 -1.73 4.64 -6.63
N VAL A 23 -2.17 4.29 -7.84
CA VAL A 23 -1.57 3.20 -8.61
C VAL A 23 -1.53 3.57 -10.08
N THR A 24 -0.45 3.17 -10.75
CA THR A 24 -0.36 3.17 -12.21
C THR A 24 -0.02 1.77 -12.69
N ARG A 25 -0.47 1.42 -13.90
CA ARG A 25 -0.09 0.17 -14.56
C ARG A 25 0.92 0.47 -15.65
N SER A 26 2.00 -0.29 -15.65
CA SER A 26 3.00 -0.27 -16.71
C SER A 26 2.56 -1.11 -17.90
N ALA A 27 3.16 -0.88 -19.07
CA ALA A 27 2.83 -1.59 -20.31
C ALA A 27 3.06 -3.12 -20.23
N ASN A 28 3.96 -3.55 -19.35
CA ASN A 28 4.26 -4.96 -19.04
C ASN A 28 3.26 -5.60 -18.04
N GLY A 29 2.23 -4.87 -17.59
CA GLY A 29 1.22 -5.36 -16.66
C GLY A 29 1.60 -5.27 -15.17
N THR A 30 2.78 -4.71 -14.83
CA THR A 30 3.17 -4.48 -13.44
C THR A 30 2.53 -3.21 -12.89
N MET A 31 2.30 -3.18 -11.58
CA MET A 31 1.66 -2.08 -10.87
C MET A 31 2.70 -1.28 -10.09
N HIS A 32 2.68 0.04 -10.26
CA HIS A 32 3.47 0.98 -9.47
C HIS A 32 2.55 1.69 -8.48
N PHE A 33 2.78 1.46 -7.19
CA PHE A 33 1.98 2.05 -6.12
C PHE A 33 2.73 3.23 -5.50
N PHE A 34 2.01 4.28 -5.17
CA PHE A 34 2.58 5.47 -4.53
C PHE A 34 1.58 6.07 -3.55
N GLY A 35 2.06 6.79 -2.55
CA GLY A 35 1.19 7.35 -1.52
C GLY A 35 1.94 8.12 -0.46
N ASP A 36 1.20 8.78 0.41
CA ASP A 36 1.73 9.47 1.59
C ASP A 36 0.71 9.42 2.74
N SER A 37 1.15 9.78 3.94
CA SER A 37 0.32 9.88 5.14
C SER A 37 0.73 11.06 6.01
N GLU A 38 -0.25 11.72 6.64
CA GLU A 38 0.02 12.79 7.61
C GLU A 38 0.77 12.27 8.85
N GLY A 39 0.54 11.01 9.24
CA GLY A 39 1.11 10.42 10.45
C GLY A 39 2.43 9.70 10.16
N ARG A 40 3.51 10.04 10.88
CA ARG A 40 4.85 9.48 10.62
C ARG A 40 4.89 7.94 10.70
N ILE A 41 4.17 7.36 11.66
CA ILE A 41 4.18 5.90 11.87
C ILE A 41 3.46 5.22 10.72
N VAL A 42 2.28 5.71 10.35
CA VAL A 42 1.50 5.19 9.22
C VAL A 42 2.27 5.37 7.91
N ARG A 43 2.98 6.47 7.73
CA ARG A 43 3.88 6.70 6.58
C ARG A 43 4.98 5.64 6.48
N GLY A 44 5.57 5.24 7.62
CA GLY A 44 6.55 4.16 7.67
C GLY A 44 5.95 2.80 7.30
N LEU A 45 4.76 2.48 7.82
CA LEU A 45 4.04 1.26 7.45
C LEU A 45 3.67 1.26 5.96
N LEU A 46 3.20 2.40 5.44
CA LEU A 46 2.91 2.56 4.03
C LEU A 46 4.17 2.33 3.18
N ALA A 47 5.32 2.88 3.54
CA ALA A 47 6.57 2.68 2.80
C ALA A 47 6.98 1.20 2.72
N VAL A 48 6.87 0.45 3.82
CA VAL A 48 7.13 -1.00 3.84
C VAL A 48 6.14 -1.74 2.93
N LEU A 49 4.86 -1.37 2.99
CA LEU A 49 3.84 -1.98 2.17
C LEU A 49 4.03 -1.69 0.67
N LEU A 50 4.34 -0.45 0.30
CA LEU A 50 4.67 -0.06 -1.07
C LEU A 50 5.86 -0.87 -1.58
N THR A 51 6.92 -1.03 -0.76
CA THR A 51 8.07 -1.88 -1.09
C THR A 51 7.65 -3.34 -1.34
N ALA A 52 6.70 -3.86 -0.56
CA ALA A 52 6.22 -5.23 -0.72
C ALA A 52 5.45 -5.46 -2.03
N VAL A 53 4.85 -4.42 -2.62
CA VAL A 53 3.94 -4.56 -3.77
C VAL A 53 4.47 -3.97 -5.07
N GLU A 54 5.53 -3.17 -4.98
CA GLU A 54 6.11 -2.48 -6.12
C GLU A 54 6.54 -3.43 -7.23
N GLY A 55 6.18 -3.10 -8.48
CA GLY A 55 6.58 -3.87 -9.66
C GLY A 55 5.90 -5.22 -9.82
N LYS A 56 4.95 -5.58 -8.95
CA LYS A 56 4.17 -6.82 -9.07
C LYS A 56 2.95 -6.62 -9.96
N ASN A 57 2.54 -7.68 -10.64
CA ASN A 57 1.28 -7.71 -11.37
C ASN A 57 0.09 -8.08 -10.45
N ALA A 58 -1.13 -7.93 -10.95
CA ALA A 58 -2.34 -8.21 -10.17
C ALA A 58 -2.43 -9.65 -9.66
N ALA A 59 -2.00 -10.64 -10.46
CA ALA A 59 -2.04 -12.05 -10.07
C ALA A 59 -1.05 -12.35 -8.94
N GLU A 60 0.15 -11.78 -8.97
CA GLU A 60 1.15 -11.91 -7.91
C GLU A 60 0.66 -11.30 -6.58
N LEU A 61 -0.01 -10.15 -6.65
CA LEU A 61 -0.57 -9.45 -5.49
C LEU A 61 -1.80 -10.16 -4.92
N GLN A 62 -2.52 -10.92 -5.74
CA GLN A 62 -3.63 -11.78 -5.29
C GLN A 62 -3.14 -13.11 -4.70
N ALA A 63 -2.03 -13.64 -5.21
CA ALA A 63 -1.44 -14.90 -4.75
C ALA A 63 -0.71 -14.78 -3.41
N ARG A 64 -0.10 -13.61 -3.13
CA ARG A 64 0.66 -13.37 -1.89
C ARG A 64 0.21 -12.09 -1.21
N SER A 65 -0.22 -12.24 0.05
CA SER A 65 -0.61 -11.10 0.88
C SER A 65 0.52 -10.06 0.96
N PRO A 66 0.22 -8.76 0.68
CA PRO A 66 1.16 -7.66 0.90
C PRO A 66 1.71 -7.60 2.34
N LEU A 67 0.98 -8.16 3.29
CA LEU A 67 1.33 -8.16 4.71
C LEU A 67 2.44 -9.17 5.06
N ALA A 68 2.76 -10.11 4.18
CA ALA A 68 3.78 -11.14 4.44
C ALA A 68 5.17 -10.52 4.75
N LEU A 69 5.50 -9.38 4.13
CA LEU A 69 6.76 -8.68 4.41
C LEU A 69 6.82 -8.17 5.87
N PHE A 70 5.68 -7.84 6.48
CA PHE A 70 5.65 -7.41 7.89
C PHE A 70 5.89 -8.56 8.85
N ASP A 71 5.47 -9.77 8.48
CA ASP A 71 5.73 -10.98 9.25
C ASP A 71 7.21 -11.37 9.15
N GLU A 72 7.80 -11.31 7.94
CA GLU A 72 9.23 -11.56 7.70
C GLU A 72 10.13 -10.59 8.47
N LEU A 73 9.73 -9.32 8.57
CA LEU A 73 10.46 -8.31 9.32
C LEU A 73 10.16 -8.32 10.83
N GLY A 74 9.24 -9.18 11.30
CA GLY A 74 8.82 -9.23 12.70
C GLY A 74 8.10 -7.97 13.19
N LEU A 75 7.69 -7.07 12.27
CA LEU A 75 7.07 -5.79 12.60
C LEU A 75 5.64 -5.96 13.08
N ARG A 76 4.93 -6.97 12.57
CA ARG A 76 3.52 -7.25 12.87
C ARG A 76 3.27 -7.36 14.38
N ALA A 77 4.16 -8.05 15.11
CA ALA A 77 4.05 -8.29 16.54
C ALA A 77 4.28 -7.05 17.41
N GLN A 78 4.86 -5.98 16.86
CA GLN A 78 5.16 -4.74 17.61
C GLN A 78 4.10 -3.65 17.41
N LEU A 79 3.09 -3.89 16.60
CA LEU A 79 2.04 -2.92 16.33
C LEU A 79 0.95 -2.99 17.41
N SER A 80 0.52 -1.83 17.90
CA SER A 80 -0.71 -1.74 18.69
C SER A 80 -1.92 -2.14 17.82
N ALA A 81 -3.05 -2.43 18.48
CA ALA A 81 -4.29 -2.80 17.79
C ALA A 81 -4.71 -1.75 16.74
N SER A 82 -4.69 -0.46 17.09
CA SER A 82 -5.01 0.65 16.18
C SER A 82 -4.09 0.69 14.95
N ARG A 83 -2.78 0.48 15.14
CA ARG A 83 -1.81 0.48 14.02
C ARG A 83 -1.98 -0.74 13.11
N SER A 84 -2.29 -1.89 13.70
CA SER A 84 -2.59 -3.11 12.95
C SER A 84 -3.84 -2.94 12.09
N GLN A 85 -4.87 -2.27 12.61
CA GLN A 85 -6.07 -1.96 11.86
C GLN A 85 -5.79 -1.02 10.67
N GLY A 86 -5.00 0.03 10.88
CA GLY A 86 -4.56 0.92 9.79
C GLY A 86 -3.76 0.17 8.72
N LEU A 87 -2.86 -0.73 9.13
CA LEU A 87 -2.09 -1.58 8.20
C LEU A 87 -2.99 -2.52 7.39
N ASN A 88 -4.00 -3.11 8.00
CA ASN A 88 -4.97 -3.96 7.29
C ASN A 88 -5.76 -3.15 6.26
N ALA A 89 -6.24 -1.95 6.63
CA ALA A 89 -6.96 -1.06 5.70
C ALA A 89 -6.10 -0.66 4.49
N LEU A 90 -4.81 -0.40 4.70
CA LEU A 90 -3.85 -0.15 3.62
C LEU A 90 -3.72 -1.37 2.69
N SER A 91 -3.59 -2.57 3.26
CA SER A 91 -3.49 -3.81 2.47
C SER A 91 -4.76 -4.08 1.66
N GLU A 92 -5.93 -3.87 2.25
CA GLU A 92 -7.22 -4.01 1.57
C GLU A 92 -7.35 -3.03 0.40
N ALA A 93 -6.92 -1.78 0.59
CA ALA A 93 -6.92 -0.78 -0.48
C ALA A 93 -6.04 -1.19 -1.67
N ILE A 94 -4.88 -1.77 -1.41
CA ILE A 94 -4.00 -2.31 -2.46
C ILE A 94 -4.67 -3.48 -3.19
N VAL A 95 -5.22 -4.45 -2.44
CA VAL A 95 -5.89 -5.61 -3.04
C VAL A 95 -7.07 -5.16 -3.89
N ALA A 96 -7.89 -4.22 -3.41
CA ALA A 96 -8.99 -3.65 -4.17
C ALA A 96 -8.52 -2.96 -5.47
N ALA A 97 -7.37 -2.31 -5.45
CA ALA A 97 -6.77 -1.69 -6.64
C ALA A 97 -6.30 -2.73 -7.68
N THR A 98 -6.03 -3.97 -7.29
CA THR A 98 -5.71 -5.05 -8.25
C THR A 98 -6.90 -5.41 -9.14
N HIS A 99 -8.13 -5.27 -8.61
CA HIS A 99 -9.38 -5.61 -9.31
C HIS A 99 -9.92 -4.48 -10.18
N LYS A 100 -9.53 -3.24 -9.91
CA LYS A 100 -9.88 -2.09 -10.75
C LYS A 100 -8.96 -2.11 -11.99
N GLY A 101 -9.44 -2.76 -13.04
CA GLY A 101 -8.84 -2.80 -14.38
C GLY A 101 -9.79 -2.20 -15.39
#